data_AF-A0AAD6CGS9-F1
#
_entry.id   AF-A0AAD6CGS9-F1
#
_cell.length_a   1.000
_cell.length_b   1.000
_cell.length_c   1.000
_cell.angle_alpha   90.00
_cell.angle_beta   90.00
_cell.angle_gamma   90.00
#
_symmetry.space_group_name_H-M   'P 1'
#
loop_
_entity.id
_entity.type
_entity.pdbx_description
1 polymer ?
#
loop_
_entity_poly.entity_id
_entity_poly.type
_entity_poly.pdbx_seq_one_letter_code
_entity_poly.pdbx_strand_id
1 'polypeptide(L)'
;MAPTNNLAFTAPLNPPNTPTRLSTSQIWAGLLLKCRSAETFVPAAIQSTTVLSDTIDPTTSNTVVVREVLFRESQQLVKEVVTAFEPCRVEFEQPDGSRISNVVSEGADGELYLTYIFEWRHPGLSEEELENALVRERRMSRQAVEGTINVLRRLVEEGKL
;
A
#
# COMPACT_ATOMS: atom_id res chain seq x y z
N MET A 1 -23.85 5.06 8.73
CA MET A 1 -22.58 4.67 8.06
C MET A 1 -21.45 5.37 8.81
N ALA A 2 -20.30 4.72 9.01
CA ALA A 2 -19.15 5.38 9.61
C ALA A 2 -18.66 6.50 8.68
N PRO A 3 -18.28 7.68 9.21
CA PRO A 3 -17.58 8.71 8.45
C PRO A 3 -16.39 8.10 7.71
N THR A 4 -16.17 8.50 6.45
CA THR A 4 -15.16 7.88 5.58
C THR A 4 -14.41 8.95 4.80
N ASN A 5 -13.09 8.86 4.79
CA ASN A 5 -12.22 9.63 3.90
C ASN A 5 -11.81 8.75 2.72
N ASN A 6 -12.19 9.17 1.52
CA ASN A 6 -11.87 8.47 0.27
C ASN A 6 -10.82 9.27 -0.50
N LEU A 7 -9.67 8.65 -0.77
CA LEU A 7 -8.53 9.30 -1.40
C LEU A 7 -7.91 8.38 -2.45
N ALA A 8 -7.36 8.98 -3.50
CA ALA A 8 -6.47 8.28 -4.41
C ALA A 8 -5.26 9.16 -4.71
N PHE A 9 -4.09 8.53 -4.84
CA PHE A 9 -2.88 9.21 -5.29
C PHE A 9 -2.11 8.31 -6.26
N THR A 10 -1.64 8.92 -7.35
CA THR A 10 -0.95 8.23 -8.44
C THR A 10 0.39 8.90 -8.71
N ALA A 11 1.42 8.09 -8.93
CA ALA A 11 2.72 8.56 -9.41
C ALA A 11 3.29 7.62 -10.49
N PRO A 12 4.07 8.13 -11.46
CA PRO A 12 4.74 7.30 -12.44
C PRO A 12 5.84 6.45 -11.79
N LEU A 13 5.88 5.17 -12.13
CA LEU A 13 6.92 4.24 -11.68
C LEU A 13 8.25 4.45 -12.41
N ASN A 14 8.19 4.86 -13.68
CA ASN A 14 9.36 5.09 -14.54
C ASN A 14 9.27 6.43 -15.30
N PRO A 15 9.27 7.59 -14.61
CA PRO A 15 9.26 8.89 -15.29
C PRO A 15 10.50 9.06 -16.18
N PRO A 16 10.48 10.01 -17.14
CA PRO A 16 11.63 10.31 -17.98
C PRO A 16 12.90 10.55 -17.14
N ASN A 17 14.04 10.10 -17.65
CA ASN A 17 15.36 10.23 -17.00
C ASN A 17 15.50 9.50 -15.65
N THR A 18 14.66 8.50 -15.35
CA THR A 18 14.87 7.61 -14.19
C THR A 18 16.07 6.69 -14.43
N PRO A 19 17.13 6.73 -13.60
CA PRO A 19 18.33 5.91 -13.79
C PRO A 19 18.06 4.42 -13.58
N THR A 20 17.25 4.09 -12.56
CA THR A 20 16.85 2.72 -12.23
C THR A 20 15.41 2.50 -12.65
N ARG A 21 15.22 1.92 -13.84
CA ARG A 21 13.89 1.53 -14.33
C ARG A 21 13.43 0.24 -13.67
N LEU A 22 12.19 0.23 -13.22
CA LEU A 22 11.53 -0.92 -12.63
C LEU A 22 10.81 -1.74 -13.71
N SER A 23 11.06 -3.05 -13.79
CA SER A 23 10.26 -3.97 -14.60
C SER A 23 8.96 -4.33 -13.89
N THR A 24 7.97 -4.83 -14.62
CA THR A 24 6.69 -5.32 -14.06
C THR A 24 6.91 -6.44 -13.04
N SER A 25 7.85 -7.36 -13.30
CA SER A 25 8.19 -8.45 -12.37
C SER A 25 8.81 -7.93 -11.06
N GLN A 26 9.71 -6.94 -11.14
CA GLN A 26 10.32 -6.31 -9.96
C GLN A 26 9.28 -5.54 -9.13
N ILE A 27 8.37 -4.83 -9.81
CA ILE A 27 7.27 -4.12 -9.16
C ILE A 27 6.38 -5.13 -8.41
N TRP A 28 6.00 -6.23 -9.08
CA TRP A 28 5.17 -7.26 -8.46
C TRP A 28 5.85 -7.92 -7.25
N ALA A 29 7.10 -8.34 -7.40
CA ALA A 29 7.89 -8.88 -6.30
C ALA A 29 7.99 -7.90 -5.11
N GLY A 30 8.15 -6.61 -5.39
CA GLY A 30 8.17 -5.58 -4.38
C GLY A 30 6.82 -5.35 -3.70
N LEU A 31 5.69 -5.43 -4.42
CA LEU A 31 4.36 -5.39 -3.81
C LEU A 31 4.12 -6.60 -2.90
N LEU A 32 4.55 -7.80 -3.32
CA LEU A 32 4.49 -8.99 -2.48
C LEU A 32 5.35 -8.86 -1.22
N LEU A 33 6.55 -8.28 -1.32
CA LEU A 33 7.37 -7.97 -0.15
C LEU A 33 6.67 -6.96 0.76
N LYS A 34 6.04 -5.92 0.19
CA LYS A 34 5.28 -4.93 0.96
C LYS A 34 4.12 -5.55 1.74
N CYS A 35 3.49 -6.60 1.22
CA CYS A 35 2.46 -7.36 1.94
C CYS A 35 3.01 -8.01 3.22
N ARG A 36 4.32 -8.28 3.29
CA ARG A 36 4.97 -8.97 4.41
C ARG A 36 5.79 -8.06 5.33
N SER A 37 6.23 -6.90 4.82
CA SER A 37 7.02 -5.91 5.57
C SER A 37 6.61 -4.50 5.17
N ALA A 38 5.51 -4.01 5.76
CA ALA A 38 4.96 -2.72 5.41
C ALA A 38 5.88 -1.56 5.87
N GLU A 39 6.53 -1.71 7.03
CA GLU A 39 7.49 -0.76 7.60
C GLU A 39 8.69 -0.50 6.68
N THR A 40 9.06 -1.47 5.83
CA THR A 40 10.14 -1.25 4.84
C THR A 40 9.75 -0.18 3.82
N PHE A 41 8.47 -0.08 3.47
CA PHE A 41 7.97 0.81 2.41
C PHE A 41 7.35 2.11 2.94
N VAL A 42 6.78 2.07 4.15
CA VAL A 42 6.15 3.23 4.80
C VAL A 42 6.64 3.40 6.25
N PRO A 43 7.96 3.55 6.47
CA PRO A 43 8.57 3.57 7.81
C PRO A 43 8.10 4.73 8.69
N ALA A 44 7.64 5.83 8.08
CA ALA A 44 7.10 6.98 8.80
C ALA A 44 5.77 6.64 9.52
N ALA A 45 4.93 5.82 8.91
CA ALA A 45 3.61 5.47 9.44
C ALA A 45 3.61 4.14 10.22
N ILE A 46 4.40 3.16 9.76
CA ILE A 46 4.38 1.80 10.30
C ILE A 46 5.69 1.53 11.05
N GLN A 47 5.56 1.01 12.27
CA GLN A 47 6.65 0.66 13.14
C GLN A 47 7.16 -0.76 12.89
N SER A 48 6.25 -1.73 12.76
CA SER A 48 6.59 -3.13 12.49
C SER A 48 5.41 -3.87 11.85
N THR A 49 5.74 -4.96 11.16
CA THR A 49 4.78 -5.94 10.62
C THR A 49 5.10 -7.32 11.19
N THR A 50 4.08 -8.05 11.61
CA THR A 50 4.17 -9.47 11.96
C THR A 50 3.24 -10.26 11.05
N VAL A 51 3.78 -11.18 10.25
CA VAL A 51 2.96 -12.06 9.41
C VAL A 51 2.39 -13.18 10.28
N LEU A 52 1.06 -13.31 10.28
CA LEU A 52 0.33 -14.35 11.01
C LEU A 52 0.06 -15.59 10.13
N SER A 53 -0.25 -15.37 8.85
CA SER A 53 -0.38 -16.45 7.87
C SER A 53 -0.06 -15.94 6.47
N ASP A 54 0.42 -16.86 5.61
CA ASP A 54 0.74 -16.63 4.20
C ASP A 54 0.31 -17.86 3.42
N THR A 55 -0.79 -17.75 2.69
CA THR A 55 -1.51 -18.89 2.11
C THR A 55 -1.97 -18.60 0.70
N ILE A 56 -2.28 -19.65 -0.06
CA ILE A 56 -2.97 -19.54 -1.34
C ILE A 56 -4.44 -19.86 -1.11
N ASP A 57 -5.34 -18.96 -1.50
CA ASP A 57 -6.77 -19.22 -1.45
C ASP A 57 -7.13 -20.31 -2.47
N PRO A 58 -7.79 -21.42 -2.04
CA PRO A 58 -8.03 -22.57 -2.92
C PRO A 58 -9.10 -22.33 -4.00
N THR A 59 -9.91 -21.27 -3.87
CA THR A 59 -10.98 -20.95 -4.81
C THR A 59 -10.49 -20.00 -5.89
N THR A 60 -9.69 -19.01 -5.51
CA THR A 60 -9.22 -17.92 -6.37
C THR A 60 -7.77 -18.10 -6.82
N SER A 61 -7.01 -18.99 -6.18
CA SER A 61 -5.56 -19.15 -6.36
C SER A 61 -4.74 -17.90 -6.03
N ASN A 62 -5.35 -16.88 -5.41
CA ASN A 62 -4.67 -15.67 -4.99
C ASN A 62 -3.82 -15.93 -3.74
N THR A 63 -2.69 -15.22 -3.63
CA THR A 63 -1.95 -15.17 -2.36
C THR A 63 -2.73 -14.32 -1.36
N VAL A 64 -2.91 -14.84 -0.16
CA VAL A 64 -3.56 -14.16 0.97
C VAL A 64 -2.59 -14.13 2.15
N VAL A 65 -2.20 -12.93 2.56
CA VAL A 65 -1.34 -12.68 3.72
C VAL A 65 -2.18 -12.06 4.82
N VAL A 66 -2.26 -12.72 5.98
CA VAL A 66 -2.83 -12.13 7.19
C VAL A 66 -1.69 -11.66 8.06
N ARG A 67 -1.72 -10.40 8.48
CA ARG A 67 -0.63 -9.77 9.23
C ARG A 67 -1.17 -8.85 10.32
N GLU A 68 -0.30 -8.48 11.23
CA GLU A 68 -0.50 -7.36 12.16
C GLU A 68 0.51 -6.27 11.86
N VAL A 69 0.03 -5.03 11.78
CA VAL A 69 0.85 -3.83 11.62
C VAL A 69 0.72 -2.95 12.86
N LEU A 70 1.86 -2.54 13.42
CA LEU A 70 1.90 -1.58 14.52
C LEU A 70 2.08 -0.18 13.93
N PHE A 71 1.07 0.68 14.09
CA PHE A 71 1.17 2.07 13.66
C PHE A 71 2.03 2.88 14.63
N ARG A 72 2.95 3.67 14.09
CA ARG A 72 3.96 4.37 14.87
C ARG A 72 3.37 5.49 15.72
N GLU A 73 2.46 6.29 15.17
CA GLU A 73 1.90 7.45 15.88
C GLU A 73 0.88 7.05 16.94
N SER A 74 -0.09 6.20 16.57
CA SER A 74 -1.16 5.78 17.48
C SER A 74 -0.76 4.65 18.43
N GLN A 75 0.37 3.97 18.17
CA GLN A 75 0.76 2.71 18.83
C GLN A 75 -0.34 1.64 18.76
N GLN A 76 -1.23 1.75 17.77
CA GLN A 76 -2.31 0.81 17.56
C GLN A 76 -1.81 -0.37 16.73
N LEU A 77 -2.09 -1.59 17.21
CA LEU A 77 -1.89 -2.82 16.46
C LEU A 77 -3.17 -3.11 15.64
N VAL A 78 -3.03 -3.20 14.33
CA VAL A 78 -4.15 -3.46 13.41
C VAL A 78 -3.86 -4.74 12.65
N LYS A 79 -4.82 -5.67 12.69
CA LYS A 79 -4.79 -6.88 11.85
C LYS A 79 -5.24 -6.51 10.44
N GLU A 80 -4.53 -6.94 9.42
CA GLU A 80 -4.89 -6.75 8.02
C GLU A 80 -5.00 -8.11 7.32
N VAL A 81 -5.99 -8.24 6.44
CA VAL A 81 -6.06 -9.31 5.44
C VAL A 81 -5.64 -8.70 4.12
N VAL A 82 -4.59 -9.24 3.51
CA VAL A 82 -4.02 -8.73 2.28
C VAL A 82 -4.16 -9.76 1.17
N THR A 83 -4.88 -9.42 0.11
CA THR A 83 -5.08 -10.30 -1.05
C THR A 83 -4.30 -9.77 -2.24
N ALA A 84 -3.48 -10.63 -2.85
CA ALA A 84 -2.67 -10.31 -4.01
C ALA A 84 -3.33 -10.83 -5.29
N PHE A 85 -3.60 -9.92 -6.22
CA PHE A 85 -4.16 -10.17 -7.54
C PHE A 85 -3.05 -9.94 -8.58
N GLU A 86 -2.36 -11.02 -8.93
CA GLU A 86 -1.24 -10.99 -9.87
C GLU A 86 -1.71 -10.53 -11.27
N PRO A 87 -0.94 -9.68 -11.97
CA PRO A 87 0.36 -9.09 -11.59
C PRO A 87 0.28 -7.64 -11.09
N CYS A 88 -0.91 -7.10 -10.88
CA CYS A 88 -1.08 -5.65 -10.87
C CYS A 88 -1.65 -5.05 -9.59
N ARG A 89 -2.20 -5.86 -8.66
CA ARG A 89 -2.94 -5.28 -7.53
C ARG A 89 -2.75 -6.06 -6.25
N VAL A 90 -2.62 -5.35 -5.14
CA VAL A 90 -2.79 -5.90 -3.78
C VAL A 90 -3.82 -5.08 -3.02
N GLU A 91 -4.71 -5.75 -2.30
CA GLU A 91 -5.79 -5.14 -1.52
C GLU A 91 -5.60 -5.45 -0.04
N PHE A 92 -5.64 -4.43 0.81
CA PHE A 92 -5.51 -4.52 2.26
C PHE A 92 -6.88 -4.20 2.87
N GLU A 93 -7.39 -5.11 3.71
CA GLU A 93 -8.65 -4.95 4.42
C GLU A 93 -8.41 -4.94 5.93
N GLN A 94 -8.95 -3.93 6.61
CA GLN A 94 -8.89 -3.76 8.06
C GLN A 94 -10.23 -4.13 8.74
N PRO A 95 -10.24 -4.50 10.03
CA PRO A 95 -11.43 -4.95 10.75
C PRO A 95 -12.56 -3.93 10.85
N ASP A 96 -12.25 -2.64 10.79
CA ASP A 96 -13.22 -1.54 10.77
C ASP A 96 -13.88 -1.37 9.39
N GLY A 97 -13.44 -2.15 8.40
CA GLY A 97 -13.86 -2.08 7.01
C GLY A 97 -13.07 -1.09 6.16
N SER A 98 -12.01 -0.48 6.70
CA SER A 98 -11.10 0.35 5.92
C SER A 98 -10.39 -0.50 4.86
N ARG A 99 -10.20 0.07 3.67
CA ARG A 99 -9.61 -0.62 2.51
C ARG A 99 -8.54 0.21 1.86
N ILE A 100 -7.46 -0.44 1.47
CA ILE A 100 -6.38 0.17 0.68
C ILE A 100 -6.11 -0.73 -0.52
N SER A 101 -6.11 -0.16 -1.72
CA SER A 101 -5.71 -0.87 -2.94
C SER A 101 -4.44 -0.25 -3.49
N ASN A 102 -3.39 -1.05 -3.67
CA ASN A 102 -2.20 -0.64 -4.41
C ASN A 102 -2.29 -1.25 -5.80
N VAL A 103 -2.46 -0.40 -6.80
CA VAL A 103 -2.71 -0.79 -8.19
C VAL A 103 -1.57 -0.31 -9.07
N VAL A 104 -1.07 -1.20 -9.91
CA VAL A 104 -0.16 -0.90 -11.01
C VAL A 104 -0.97 -0.87 -12.28
N SER A 105 -0.94 0.25 -12.99
CA SER A 105 -1.66 0.42 -14.25
C SER A 105 -0.70 0.84 -15.36
N GLU A 106 -1.08 0.52 -16.60
CA GLU A 106 -0.36 0.92 -17.80
C GLU A 106 -1.08 2.12 -18.46
N GLY A 107 -0.30 3.13 -18.86
CA GLY A 107 -0.74 4.26 -19.67
C GLY A 107 -0.94 3.86 -21.14
N ALA A 108 -1.51 4.75 -21.93
CA ALA A 108 -1.78 4.48 -23.35
C ALA A 108 -0.51 4.17 -24.16
N ASP A 109 0.65 4.67 -23.72
CA ASP A 109 1.94 4.50 -24.39
C ASP A 109 2.88 3.54 -23.62
N GLY A 110 2.34 2.74 -22.71
CA GLY A 110 3.09 1.73 -21.95
C GLY A 110 3.72 2.23 -20.65
N GLU A 111 3.42 3.44 -20.18
CA GLU A 111 3.96 3.95 -18.92
C GLU A 111 3.34 3.23 -17.72
N LEU A 112 4.17 2.87 -16.74
CA LEU A 112 3.68 2.24 -15.52
C LEU A 112 3.39 3.31 -14.45
N TYR A 113 2.24 3.18 -13.80
CA TYR A 113 1.83 4.03 -12.69
C TYR A 113 1.54 3.20 -11.45
N LEU A 114 1.92 3.72 -10.28
CA LEU A 114 1.49 3.20 -8.99
C LEU A 114 0.40 4.10 -8.44
N THR A 115 -0.78 3.54 -8.23
CA THR A 115 -1.96 4.22 -7.68
C THR A 115 -2.37 3.57 -6.38
N TYR A 116 -2.42 4.35 -5.30
CA TYR A 116 -3.02 3.89 -4.04
C TYR A 116 -4.40 4.50 -3.91
N ILE A 117 -5.38 3.66 -3.60
CA ILE A 117 -6.78 4.03 -3.39
C ILE A 117 -7.12 3.68 -1.95
N PHE A 118 -7.62 4.64 -1.18
CA PHE A 118 -7.91 4.53 0.23
C PHE A 118 -9.40 4.78 0.47
N GLU A 119 -10.02 3.88 1.22
CA GLU A 119 -11.31 4.07 1.90
C GLU A 119 -11.01 3.95 3.40
N TRP A 120 -10.68 5.06 4.05
CA TRP A 120 -10.41 5.09 5.49
C TRP A 120 -11.67 5.40 6.27
N ARG A 121 -12.05 4.49 7.16
CA ARG A 121 -13.25 4.60 8.01
C ARG A 121 -12.87 5.15 9.37
N HIS A 122 -13.65 6.11 9.84
CA HIS A 122 -13.42 6.83 11.09
C HIS A 122 -14.65 6.76 11.99
N PRO A 123 -14.96 5.58 12.56
CA PRO A 123 -16.11 5.44 13.43
C PRO A 123 -15.99 6.36 14.64
N GLY A 124 -17.00 7.20 14.86
CA GLY A 124 -17.09 8.08 16.02
C GLY A 124 -16.42 9.45 15.89
N LEU A 125 -15.76 9.76 14.76
CA LEU A 125 -15.27 11.12 14.52
C LEU A 125 -16.42 12.08 14.19
N SER A 126 -16.32 13.29 14.71
CA SER A 126 -17.10 14.45 14.28
C SER A 126 -16.69 14.93 12.88
N GLU A 127 -17.49 15.83 12.29
CA GLU A 127 -17.19 16.41 10.97
C GLU A 127 -15.88 17.20 10.95
N GLU A 128 -15.60 17.99 12.01
CA GLU A 128 -14.36 18.75 12.13
C GLU A 128 -13.13 17.83 12.29
N GLU A 129 -13.25 16.75 13.07
CA GLU A 129 -12.17 15.77 13.23
C GLU A 129 -11.92 15.00 11.94
N LEU A 130 -12.96 14.69 11.17
CA LEU A 130 -12.86 14.03 9.87
C LEU A 130 -12.11 14.90 8.85
N GLU A 131 -12.41 16.20 8.78
CA GLU A 131 -11.71 17.15 7.88
C GLU A 131 -10.23 17.30 8.29
N ASN A 132 -9.95 17.38 9.59
CA ASN A 132 -8.58 17.40 10.10
C ASN A 132 -7.82 16.11 9.78
N ALA A 133 -8.47 14.95 9.85
CA ALA A 133 -7.91 13.68 9.43
C ALA A 133 -7.59 13.68 7.93
N LEU A 134 -8.52 14.16 7.10
CA LEU A 134 -8.38 14.23 5.64
C LEU A 134 -7.12 14.99 5.20
N VAL A 135 -6.80 16.12 5.87
CA VAL A 135 -5.59 16.89 5.58
C VAL A 135 -4.31 16.09 5.84
N ARG A 136 -4.25 15.34 6.97
CA ARG A 136 -3.10 14.49 7.29
C ARG A 136 -2.99 13.32 6.32
N GLU A 137 -4.12 12.70 6.03
CA GLU A 137 -4.28 11.54 5.16
C GLU A 137 -3.90 11.83 3.70
N ARG A 138 -4.20 13.02 3.18
CA ARG A 138 -3.71 13.47 1.87
C ARG A 138 -2.19 13.54 1.78
N ARG A 139 -1.52 13.92 2.86
CA ARG A 139 -0.04 13.94 2.91
C ARG A 139 0.50 12.52 3.01
N MET A 140 -0.11 11.70 3.87
CA MET A 140 0.27 10.31 4.06
C MET A 140 0.12 9.49 2.77
N SER A 141 -0.98 9.65 2.03
CA SER A 141 -1.25 8.91 0.79
C SER A 141 -0.18 9.17 -0.27
N ARG A 142 0.19 10.45 -0.49
CA ARG A 142 1.30 10.85 -1.36
C ARG A 142 2.61 10.21 -0.92
N GLN A 143 2.97 10.38 0.36
CA GLN A 143 4.23 9.86 0.91
C GLN A 143 4.31 8.33 0.80
N ALA A 144 3.19 7.63 0.98
CA ALA A 144 3.15 6.17 0.87
C ALA A 144 3.44 5.68 -0.54
N VAL A 145 2.90 6.35 -1.57
CA VAL A 145 3.14 6.02 -2.97
C VAL A 145 4.58 6.35 -3.35
N GLU A 146 5.02 7.59 -3.15
CA GLU A 146 6.37 8.06 -3.53
C GLU A 146 7.46 7.27 -2.76
N GLY A 147 7.26 7.05 -1.46
CA GLY A 147 8.14 6.25 -0.61
C GLY A 147 8.26 4.80 -1.09
N THR A 148 7.13 4.19 -1.49
CA THR A 148 7.15 2.84 -2.05
C THR A 148 7.99 2.77 -3.32
N ILE A 149 7.81 3.71 -4.25
CA ILE A 149 8.57 3.73 -5.51
C ILE A 149 10.07 3.86 -5.23
N ASN A 150 10.47 4.71 -4.28
CA ASN A 150 11.87 4.88 -3.90
C ASN A 150 12.47 3.60 -3.31
N VAL A 151 11.71 2.92 -2.44
CA VAL A 151 12.15 1.65 -1.85
C VAL A 151 12.27 0.56 -2.91
N LEU A 152 11.33 0.47 -3.87
CA LEU A 152 11.42 -0.47 -4.98
C LEU A 152 12.73 -0.28 -5.76
N ARG A 153 13.07 0.97 -6.13
CA ARG A 153 14.32 1.26 -6.86
C ARG A 153 15.56 0.89 -6.05
N ARG A 154 15.60 1.27 -4.77
CA ARG A 154 16.70 0.91 -3.88
C ARG A 154 16.89 -0.60 -3.80
N LEU A 155 15.81 -1.36 -3.66
CA LEU A 155 15.89 -2.82 -3.59
C LEU A 155 16.39 -3.45 -4.90
N VAL A 156 16.01 -2.90 -6.06
CA VAL A 156 16.56 -3.31 -7.36
C VAL A 156 18.05 -2.99 -7.46
N GLU A 157 18.47 -1.80 -7.05
CA GLU A 157 19.89 -1.39 -7.04
C GLU A 157 20.74 -2.28 -6.11
N GLU A 158 20.16 -2.75 -5.01
CA GLU A 158 20.78 -3.67 -4.06
C GLU A 158 20.73 -5.15 -4.50
N GLY A 159 20.10 -5.47 -5.64
CA GLY A 159 19.95 -6.83 -6.14
C GLY A 159 19.00 -7.71 -5.30
N LYS A 160 18.04 -7.09 -4.60
CA LYS A 160 17.06 -7.76 -3.73
C LYS A 160 15.68 -7.95 -4.38
N LEU A 161 15.47 -7.41 -5.57
CA LEU A 161 14.28 -7.58 -6.42
C LEU A 161 14.66 -7.87 -7.88
#